data_AF-A0A497ELW9-F1
#
_entry.id   AF-A0A497ELW9-F1
#
_cell.length_a   1.000
_cell.length_b   1.000
_cell.length_c   1.000
_cell.angle_alpha   90.00
_cell.angle_beta   90.00
_cell.angle_gamma   90.00
#
_symmetry.space_group_name_H-M   'P 1'
#
loop_
_entity.id
_entity.type
_entity.pdbx_description
1 polymer ?
#
loop_
_entity_poly.entity_id
_entity_poly.type
_entity_poly.pdbx_seq_one_letter_code
_entity_poly.pdbx_strand_id
1 'polypeptide(L)'
;MLIGAFGGFGSGKTLILASYCCHVANKPNYKVFTNFTVKHKNITIVEPIDLLNINPTDYNVLLGLDEVYAWLDSRMSQTKVNRFLSWIILQSRKRNMDIFYTAQLGSSVDLRLRDLTDIVIYCMRTSLKPKADFVYIMELNLGWSVRRAKFLLPYKKARRFFQYFDTREIVQPIEIERLKKELMKLRKKA
;
A
#
# COMPACT_ATOMS: atom_id res chain seq x y z
N MET A 1 -6.55 -11.61 1.49
CA MET A 1 -6.43 -10.92 2.80
C MET A 1 -6.08 -9.48 2.55
N LEU A 2 -6.70 -8.55 3.27
CA LEU A 2 -6.46 -7.12 3.16
C LEU A 2 -5.76 -6.61 4.43
N ILE A 3 -4.59 -6.00 4.25
CA ILE A 3 -3.79 -5.41 5.33
C ILE A 3 -3.63 -3.92 5.05
N GLY A 4 -3.99 -3.07 6.01
CA GLY A 4 -3.83 -1.62 5.93
C GLY A 4 -2.84 -1.09 6.97
N ALA A 5 -1.77 -0.43 6.55
CA ALA A 5 -0.81 0.25 7.43
C ALA A 5 -1.05 1.77 7.47
N PHE A 6 -1.26 2.32 8.67
CA PHE A 6 -1.61 3.72 8.90
C PHE A 6 -0.63 4.43 9.82
N GLY A 7 -0.45 5.74 9.65
CA GLY A 7 0.42 6.55 10.51
C GLY A 7 1.04 7.74 9.79
N GLY A 8 1.62 8.67 10.55
CA GLY A 8 2.22 9.89 10.01
C GLY A 8 3.46 9.67 9.13
N PHE A 9 4.01 10.77 8.60
CA PHE A 9 5.25 10.74 7.82
C PHE A 9 6.41 10.12 8.62
N GLY A 10 7.19 9.27 7.95
CA GLY A 10 8.36 8.64 8.56
C GLY A 10 8.04 7.63 9.67
N SER A 11 6.79 7.18 9.81
CA SER A 11 6.40 6.21 10.85
C SER A 11 6.71 4.74 10.54
N GLY A 12 7.34 4.47 9.39
CA GLY A 12 7.75 3.11 9.01
C GLY A 12 6.69 2.29 8.27
N LYS A 13 5.68 2.93 7.66
CA LYS A 13 4.65 2.27 6.83
C LYS A 13 5.24 1.56 5.61
N THR A 14 5.94 2.31 4.75
CA THR A 14 6.62 1.77 3.57
C THR A 14 7.66 0.73 3.95
N LEU A 15 8.33 0.90 5.11
CA LEU A 15 9.27 -0.08 5.66
C LEU A 15 8.61 -1.44 5.92
N ILE A 16 7.48 -1.47 6.63
CA ILE A 16 6.80 -2.74 6.93
C ILE A 16 6.20 -3.36 5.67
N LEU A 17 5.63 -2.54 4.77
CA LEU A 17 5.12 -2.97 3.47
C LEU A 17 6.22 -3.62 2.63
N ALA A 18 7.30 -2.91 2.35
CA ALA A 18 8.41 -3.39 1.52
C ALA A 18 9.08 -4.64 2.13
N SER A 19 9.23 -4.69 3.45
CA SER A 19 9.79 -5.85 4.15
C SER A 19 8.89 -7.09 3.99
N TYR A 20 7.57 -6.91 4.07
CA TYR A 20 6.61 -7.99 3.86
C TYR A 20 6.57 -8.45 2.40
N CYS A 21 6.60 -7.51 1.44
CA CYS A 21 6.72 -7.83 0.02
C CYS A 21 7.97 -8.66 -0.28
N CYS A 22 9.14 -8.26 0.26
CA CYS A 22 10.38 -9.05 0.11
C CYS A 22 10.24 -10.44 0.72
N HIS A 23 9.64 -10.56 1.90
CA HIS A 23 9.41 -11.85 2.54
C HIS A 23 8.52 -12.78 1.70
N VAL A 24 7.41 -12.27 1.17
CA VAL A 24 6.47 -13.04 0.33
C VAL A 24 7.07 -13.38 -1.03
N ALA A 25 7.87 -12.49 -1.61
CA ALA A 25 8.54 -12.71 -2.90
C ALA A 25 9.58 -13.85 -2.89
N ASN A 26 9.95 -14.34 -1.69
CA ASN A 26 10.81 -15.51 -1.52
C ASN A 26 10.02 -16.82 -1.30
N LYS A 27 8.69 -16.75 -1.18
CA LYS A 27 7.85 -17.95 -1.05
C LYS A 27 7.60 -18.57 -2.42
N PRO A 28 7.60 -19.91 -2.53
CA PRO A 28 7.17 -20.58 -3.75
C PRO A 28 5.69 -20.25 -4.03
N ASN A 29 5.31 -20.25 -5.31
CA ASN A 29 3.94 -20.02 -5.77
C ASN A 29 3.34 -18.66 -5.38
N TYR A 30 4.19 -17.66 -5.08
CA TYR A 30 3.77 -16.27 -4.91
C TYR A 30 4.36 -15.38 -6.00
N LYS A 31 3.53 -14.52 -6.56
CA LYS A 31 3.96 -13.35 -7.34
C LYS A 31 3.66 -12.09 -6.55
N VAL A 32 4.60 -11.15 -6.54
CA VAL A 32 4.48 -9.90 -5.80
C VAL A 32 4.52 -8.73 -6.76
N PHE A 33 3.48 -7.89 -6.69
CA PHE A 33 3.35 -6.69 -7.51
C PHE A 33 3.30 -5.46 -6.61
N THR A 34 3.90 -4.35 -7.02
CA THR A 34 3.89 -3.09 -6.25
C THR A 34 3.64 -1.87 -7.12
N ASN A 35 3.11 -0.79 -6.55
CA ASN A 35 2.99 0.51 -7.23
C ASN A 35 4.20 1.45 -7.01
N PHE A 36 5.21 0.93 -6.32
CA PHE A 36 6.42 1.65 -5.93
C PHE A 36 7.62 0.71 -6.04
N THR A 37 8.81 1.28 -6.06
CA THR A 37 10.05 0.55 -6.28
C THR A 37 10.47 -0.23 -5.05
N VAL A 38 10.51 -1.56 -5.21
CA VAL A 38 11.14 -2.47 -4.24
C VAL A 38 12.24 -3.27 -4.93
N LYS A 39 13.48 -3.12 -4.48
CA LYS A 39 14.67 -3.78 -5.02
C LYS A 39 14.68 -5.26 -4.63
N HIS A 40 13.94 -6.06 -5.37
CA HIS A 40 13.91 -7.51 -5.23
C HIS A 40 13.59 -8.16 -6.59
N LYS A 41 14.37 -9.16 -7.00
CA LYS A 41 14.28 -9.78 -8.34
C LYS A 41 12.91 -10.39 -8.68
N ASN A 42 12.14 -10.78 -7.65
CA ASN A 42 10.82 -11.42 -7.80
C ASN A 42 9.65 -10.44 -7.55
N ILE A 43 9.91 -9.12 -7.51
CA ILE A 43 8.86 -8.09 -7.37
C ILE A 43 8.75 -7.34 -8.69
N THR A 44 7.52 -7.16 -9.17
CA THR A 44 7.22 -6.43 -10.42
C THR A 44 6.45 -5.15 -10.09
N ILE A 45 6.89 -4.02 -10.64
CA ILE A 45 6.15 -2.76 -10.52
C ILE A 45 4.99 -2.79 -11.51
N VAL A 46 3.81 -2.36 -11.07
CA VAL A 46 2.58 -2.37 -11.87
C VAL A 46 1.87 -1.03 -11.81
N GLU A 47 1.13 -0.75 -12.87
CA GLU A 47 0.14 0.30 -12.96
C GLU A 47 -1.28 -0.27 -12.77
N PRO A 48 -2.29 0.59 -12.51
CA PRO A 48 -3.68 0.17 -12.37
C PRO A 48 -4.20 -0.69 -13.52
N ILE A 49 -3.76 -0.40 -14.75
CA ILE A 49 -4.20 -1.12 -15.95
C ILE A 49 -3.69 -2.57 -15.96
N ASP A 50 -2.49 -2.82 -15.42
CA ASP A 50 -1.88 -4.14 -15.39
C ASP A 50 -2.69 -5.12 -14.52
N LEU A 51 -3.41 -4.60 -13.52
CA LEU A 51 -4.26 -5.40 -12.65
C LEU A 51 -5.41 -6.11 -13.40
N LEU A 52 -5.78 -5.66 -14.61
CA LEU A 52 -6.71 -6.38 -15.49
C LEU A 52 -6.19 -7.76 -15.87
N ASN A 53 -4.89 -7.85 -16.10
CA ASN A 53 -4.23 -9.04 -16.62
C ASN A 53 -3.75 -9.98 -15.50
N ILE A 54 -3.84 -9.54 -14.24
CA ILE A 54 -3.52 -10.36 -13.09
C ILE A 54 -4.75 -11.21 -12.74
N ASN A 55 -4.79 -12.41 -13.31
CA ASN A 55 -5.78 -13.44 -13.00
C ASN A 55 -5.07 -14.73 -12.59
N PRO A 56 -4.68 -14.85 -11.31
CA PRO A 56 -3.93 -16.01 -10.86
C PRO A 56 -4.84 -17.25 -10.77
N THR A 57 -4.57 -18.23 -11.63
CA THR A 57 -5.19 -19.57 -11.57
C THR A 57 -4.39 -20.51 -10.68
N ASP A 58 -3.06 -20.47 -10.80
CA ASP A 58 -2.16 -21.50 -10.23
C ASP A 58 -1.15 -20.95 -9.22
N TYR A 59 -1.28 -19.67 -8.85
CA TYR A 59 -0.39 -19.01 -7.90
C TYR A 59 -1.14 -18.05 -6.99
N ASN A 60 -0.49 -17.61 -5.92
CA ASN A 60 -1.01 -16.55 -5.05
C ASN A 60 -0.37 -15.22 -5.42
N VAL A 61 -1.13 -14.13 -5.25
CA VAL A 61 -0.65 -12.78 -5.51
C VAL A 61 -0.60 -11.99 -4.22
N LEU A 62 0.49 -11.25 -4.02
CA LEU A 62 0.52 -10.12 -3.09
C LEU A 62 0.64 -8.82 -3.88
N LEU A 63 -0.32 -7.92 -3.70
CA LEU A 63 -0.29 -6.56 -4.22
C LEU A 63 0.09 -5.58 -3.10
N GLY A 64 1.26 -4.96 -3.22
CA GLY A 64 1.78 -3.96 -2.28
C GLY A 64 1.55 -2.54 -2.77
N LEU A 65 0.69 -1.77 -2.09
CA LEU A 65 0.30 -0.42 -2.52
C LEU A 65 0.76 0.63 -1.51
N ASP A 66 1.85 1.34 -1.80
CA ASP A 66 2.24 2.50 -0.99
C ASP A 66 1.38 3.71 -1.37
N GLU A 67 0.94 4.48 -0.37
CA GLU A 67 0.09 5.65 -0.54
C GLU A 67 -1.14 5.38 -1.41
N VAL A 68 -1.94 4.38 -1.02
CA VAL A 68 -3.06 3.84 -1.83
C VAL A 68 -4.05 4.89 -2.33
N TYR A 69 -4.16 6.03 -1.65
CA TYR A 69 -5.00 7.15 -2.08
C TYR A 69 -4.57 7.71 -3.45
N ALA A 70 -3.32 7.53 -3.89
CA ALA A 70 -2.88 7.92 -5.22
C ALA A 70 -3.65 7.17 -6.32
N TRP A 71 -4.12 5.96 -6.01
CA TRP A 71 -4.93 5.12 -6.90
C TRP A 71 -6.41 5.09 -6.50
N LEU A 72 -6.73 5.26 -5.22
CA LEU A 72 -8.07 5.10 -4.64
C LEU A 72 -8.38 6.25 -3.66
N ASP A 73 -8.47 7.46 -4.19
CA ASP A 73 -8.87 8.63 -3.42
C ASP A 73 -10.38 8.60 -3.12
N SER A 74 -10.75 8.65 -1.83
CA SER A 74 -12.15 8.66 -1.39
C SER A 74 -12.97 9.84 -1.95
N ARG A 75 -12.31 10.96 -2.28
CA ARG A 75 -12.94 12.17 -2.85
C ARG A 75 -13.24 12.05 -4.34
N MET A 76 -12.66 11.06 -5.03
CA MET A 76 -12.84 10.83 -6.47
C MET A 76 -13.58 9.51 -6.77
N SER A 77 -14.34 8.97 -5.81
CA SER A 77 -14.98 7.64 -5.86
C SER A 77 -15.86 7.36 -7.09
N GLN A 78 -16.34 8.39 -7.81
CA GLN A 78 -17.14 8.23 -9.03
C GLN A 78 -16.33 8.05 -10.32
N THR A 79 -15.01 8.26 -10.31
CA THR A 79 -14.18 8.05 -11.51
C THR A 79 -14.23 6.59 -11.96
N LYS A 80 -14.10 6.36 -13.28
CA LYS A 80 -14.10 5.00 -13.85
C LYS A 80 -12.99 4.14 -13.24
N VAL A 81 -11.84 4.76 -12.99
CA VAL A 81 -10.65 4.12 -12.43
C VAL A 81 -10.87 3.73 -10.98
N ASN A 82 -11.39 4.62 -10.12
CA ASN A 82 -11.68 4.25 -8.73
C ASN A 82 -12.73 3.14 -8.65
N ARG A 83 -13.79 3.20 -9.45
CA ARG A 83 -14.80 2.12 -9.50
C ARG A 83 -14.19 0.78 -9.92
N PHE A 84 -13.31 0.81 -10.91
CA PHE A 84 -12.62 -0.38 -11.41
C PHE A 84 -11.69 -0.98 -10.36
N LEU A 85 -10.83 -0.17 -9.74
CA LEU A 85 -9.91 -0.62 -8.70
C LEU A 85 -10.66 -1.12 -7.46
N SER A 86 -11.71 -0.42 -7.04
CA SER A 86 -12.59 -0.90 -5.97
C SER A 86 -13.18 -2.27 -6.32
N TRP A 87 -13.65 -2.49 -7.56
CA TRP A 87 -14.14 -3.81 -7.97
C TRP A 87 -13.08 -4.91 -7.88
N ILE A 88 -11.84 -4.65 -8.30
CA ILE A 88 -10.73 -5.62 -8.17
C ILE A 88 -10.51 -5.97 -6.69
N ILE A 89 -10.46 -4.96 -5.82
CA ILE A 89 -10.23 -5.15 -4.38
C ILE A 89 -11.34 -5.96 -3.74
N LEU A 90 -12.61 -5.64 -4.06
CA LEU A 90 -13.78 -6.37 -3.57
C LEU A 90 -13.75 -7.85 -3.98
N GLN A 91 -13.15 -8.18 -5.13
CA GLN A 91 -13.03 -9.56 -5.62
C GLN A 91 -11.67 -10.21 -5.30
N SER A 92 -10.78 -9.55 -4.54
CA SER A 92 -9.41 -10.01 -4.26
C SER A 92 -9.34 -11.42 -3.69
N ARG A 93 -10.24 -11.77 -2.75
CA ARG A 93 -10.34 -13.12 -2.15
C ARG A 93 -10.65 -14.22 -3.16
N LYS A 94 -11.47 -13.93 -4.18
CA LYS A 94 -11.80 -14.89 -5.25
C LYS A 94 -10.70 -15.00 -6.32
N ARG A 95 -9.74 -14.07 -6.28
CA ARG A 95 -8.60 -13.96 -7.21
C ARG A 95 -7.30 -14.37 -6.53
N ASN A 96 -7.32 -15.15 -5.44
CA ASN A 96 -6.13 -15.54 -4.68
C ASN A 96 -5.14 -14.38 -4.45
N MET A 97 -5.69 -13.18 -4.20
CA MET A 97 -4.93 -11.95 -4.12
C MET A 97 -5.03 -11.36 -2.72
N ASP A 98 -3.88 -11.28 -2.08
CA ASP A 98 -3.66 -10.51 -0.87
C ASP A 98 -3.26 -9.09 -1.24
N ILE A 99 -3.74 -8.10 -0.49
CA ILE A 99 -3.40 -6.70 -0.70
C ILE A 99 -2.84 -6.16 0.62
N PHE A 100 -1.66 -5.57 0.56
CA PHE A 100 -1.09 -4.81 1.65
C PHE A 100 -0.90 -3.37 1.18
N TYR A 101 -1.61 -2.44 1.79
CA TYR A 101 -1.56 -1.04 1.43
C TYR A 101 -1.13 -0.13 2.58
N THR A 102 -0.62 1.06 2.26
CA THR A 102 -0.36 2.12 3.23
C THR A 102 -1.22 3.35 2.98
N ALA A 103 -1.54 4.07 4.05
CA ALA A 103 -2.16 5.39 3.97
C ALA A 103 -1.73 6.25 5.16
N GLN A 104 -1.67 7.57 4.96
CA GLN A 104 -1.36 8.50 6.04
C GLN A 104 -2.60 8.80 6.89
N LEU A 105 -3.73 9.04 6.22
CA LEU A 105 -5.02 9.27 6.83
C LEU A 105 -5.97 8.13 6.45
N GLY A 106 -6.55 7.46 7.45
CA GLY A 106 -7.55 6.42 7.17
C GLY A 106 -8.72 6.96 6.34
N SER A 107 -9.12 8.22 6.59
CA SER A 107 -10.20 8.93 5.90
C SER A 107 -9.97 9.20 4.41
N SER A 108 -8.72 9.26 3.95
CA SER A 108 -8.40 9.47 2.53
C SER A 108 -8.54 8.19 1.69
N VAL A 109 -8.61 7.03 2.34
CA VAL A 109 -8.84 5.74 1.69
C VAL A 109 -10.34 5.52 1.48
N ASP A 110 -10.72 4.97 0.33
CA ASP A 110 -12.10 4.53 0.04
C ASP A 110 -12.69 3.72 1.20
N LEU A 111 -13.95 4.03 1.57
CA LEU A 111 -14.62 3.42 2.71
C LEU A 111 -14.72 1.91 2.59
N ARG A 112 -14.95 1.37 1.38
CA ARG A 112 -15.10 -0.07 1.18
C ARG A 112 -13.79 -0.81 1.44
N LEU A 113 -12.66 -0.24 1.03
CA LEU A 113 -11.35 -0.83 1.33
C LEU A 113 -11.09 -0.85 2.83
N ARG A 114 -11.47 0.22 3.55
CA ARG A 114 -11.34 0.30 5.01
C ARG A 114 -12.19 -0.75 5.72
N ASP A 115 -13.46 -0.87 5.34
CA ASP A 115 -14.41 -1.80 5.98
C ASP A 115 -14.06 -3.27 5.72
N LEU A 116 -13.38 -3.56 4.62
CA LEU A 116 -12.95 -4.92 4.27
C LEU A 116 -11.55 -5.26 4.77
N THR A 117 -10.84 -4.33 5.40
CA THR A 117 -9.49 -4.57 5.89
C THR A 117 -9.51 -5.58 7.04
N ASP A 118 -8.85 -6.72 6.82
CA ASP A 118 -8.77 -7.81 7.80
C ASP A 118 -7.79 -7.45 8.93
N ILE A 119 -6.68 -6.79 8.58
CA ILE A 119 -5.61 -6.42 9.53
C ILE A 119 -5.28 -4.94 9.41
N VAL A 120 -5.41 -4.22 10.51
CA VAL A 120 -5.01 -2.81 10.61
C VAL A 120 -3.69 -2.71 11.37
N ILE A 121 -2.70 -2.02 10.79
CA ILE A 121 -1.38 -1.81 11.40
C ILE A 121 -1.17 -0.32 11.65
N TYR A 122 -1.22 0.12 12.90
CA TYR A 122 -0.83 1.47 13.29
C TYR A 122 0.69 1.53 13.44
N CYS A 123 1.31 2.35 12.59
CA CYS A 123 2.74 2.56 12.49
C CYS A 123 3.12 3.86 13.20
N MET A 124 4.03 3.77 14.16
CA MET A 124 4.49 4.88 14.98
C MET A 124 6.02 4.89 15.09
N ARG A 125 6.59 6.05 15.42
CA ARG A 125 7.99 6.18 15.83
C ARG A 125 8.08 6.47 17.32
N THR A 126 9.09 5.95 17.99
CA THR A 126 9.27 6.15 19.44
C THR A 126 9.61 7.60 19.81
N SER A 127 10.19 8.37 18.88
CA SER A 127 10.44 9.79 19.06
C SER A 127 10.52 10.52 17.73
N LEU A 128 10.53 11.86 17.75
CA LEU A 128 10.73 12.69 16.55
C LEU A 128 12.20 12.75 16.10
N LYS A 129 13.14 12.24 16.92
CA LYS A 129 14.58 12.31 16.63
C LYS A 129 14.93 11.45 15.41
N PRO A 130 16.00 11.82 14.66
CA PRO A 130 16.58 10.92 13.69
C PRO A 130 16.94 9.58 14.34
N LYS A 131 16.79 8.49 13.58
CA LYS A 131 17.11 7.12 14.05
C LYS A 131 16.21 6.60 15.19
N ALA A 132 14.98 7.12 15.31
CA ALA A 132 13.98 6.56 16.21
C ALA A 132 13.61 5.11 15.83
N ASP A 133 13.22 4.34 16.84
CA ASP A 133 12.68 2.99 16.63
C ASP A 133 11.23 3.06 16.12
N PHE A 134 10.78 1.98 15.50
CA PHE A 134 9.43 1.87 14.95
C PHE A 134 8.58 0.97 15.84
N VAL A 135 7.34 1.38 16.11
CA VAL A 135 6.35 0.61 16.85
C VAL A 135 5.18 0.35 15.92
N TYR A 136 4.79 -0.91 15.84
CA TYR A 136 3.66 -1.38 15.06
C TYR A 136 2.62 -1.99 15.99
N ILE A 137 1.40 -1.51 15.93
CA ILE A 137 0.24 -2.09 16.64
C ILE A 137 -0.65 -2.70 15.58
N MET A 138 -0.78 -4.03 15.62
CA MET A 138 -1.60 -4.79 14.69
C MET A 138 -2.92 -5.15 15.35
N GLU A 139 -4.03 -4.86 14.67
CA GLU A 139 -5.38 -5.27 15.03
C GLU A 139 -5.89 -6.22 13.96
N LEU A 140 -6.14 -7.48 14.34
CA LEU A 140 -6.77 -8.47 13.48
C LEU A 140 -8.26 -8.48 13.77
N ASN A 141 -9.07 -8.17 12.75
CA ASN A 141 -10.51 -8.18 12.83
C ASN A 141 -11.03 -9.59 12.54
N LEU A 142 -11.61 -10.25 13.54
CA LEU A 142 -12.22 -11.58 13.44
C LEU A 142 -13.75 -11.51 13.52
N GLY A 143 -14.34 -10.37 13.12
CA GLY A 143 -15.76 -10.09 13.22
C GLY A 143 -16.14 -9.64 14.63
N TRP A 144 -16.50 -10.59 15.50
CA TRP A 144 -16.98 -10.31 16.87
C TRP A 144 -15.86 -10.04 17.89
N SER A 145 -14.61 -10.25 17.50
CA SER A 145 -13.46 -10.02 18.38
C SER A 145 -12.30 -9.38 17.61
N VAL A 146 -11.53 -8.57 18.33
CA VAL A 146 -10.31 -7.94 17.82
C VAL A 146 -9.13 -8.48 18.61
N ARG A 147 -8.16 -9.09 17.91
CA ARG A 147 -6.88 -9.47 18.52
C ARG A 147 -5.86 -8.38 18.28
N ARG A 148 -5.14 -7.99 19.32
CA ARG A 148 -4.10 -6.96 19.26
C ARG A 148 -2.72 -7.55 19.49
N ALA A 149 -1.76 -7.15 18.68
CA ALA A 149 -0.35 -7.45 18.86
C ALA A 149 0.47 -6.17 18.73
N LYS A 150 1.54 -6.05 19.53
CA LYS A 150 2.47 -4.93 19.47
C LYS A 150 3.86 -5.43 19.13
N PHE A 151 4.50 -4.77 18.18
CA PHE A 151 5.84 -5.12 17.71
C PHE A 151 6.74 -3.88 17.71
N LEU A 152 7.93 -3.99 18.31
CA LEU A 152 8.97 -2.97 18.28
C LEU A 152 10.05 -3.40 17.29
N LEU A 153 10.35 -2.55 16.31
CA LEU A 153 11.46 -2.70 15.38
C LEU A 153 12.52 -1.64 15.68
N PRO A 154 13.63 -2.02 16.36
CA PRO A 154 14.72 -1.11 16.60
C PRO A 154 15.32 -0.57 15.30
N TYR A 155 15.71 0.71 15.28
CA TYR A 155 16.30 1.37 14.11
C TYR A 155 17.50 0.60 13.55
N LYS A 156 18.35 0.05 14.43
CA LYS A 156 19.52 -0.75 14.04
C LYS A 156 19.17 -1.99 13.21
N LYS A 157 17.97 -2.56 13.40
CA LYS A 157 17.43 -3.64 12.58
C LYS A 157 16.73 -3.08 11.34
N ALA A 158 15.90 -2.04 11.50
CA ALA A 158 15.17 -1.38 10.42
C ALA A 158 16.09 -0.92 9.27
N ARG A 159 17.25 -0.34 9.59
CA ARG A 159 18.19 0.19 8.59
C ARG A 159 18.66 -0.83 7.55
N ARG A 160 18.63 -2.13 7.88
CA ARG A 160 18.98 -3.21 6.95
C ARG A 160 17.99 -3.34 5.80
N PHE A 161 16.76 -2.87 5.98
CA PHE A 161 15.71 -2.95 4.99
C PHE A 161 15.60 -1.72 4.10
N PHE A 162 16.18 -0.57 4.50
CA PHE A 162 16.15 0.66 3.70
C PHE A 162 16.85 0.52 2.34
N GLN A 163 17.72 -0.47 2.19
CA GLN A 163 18.34 -0.76 0.89
C GLN A 163 17.34 -1.30 -0.14
N TYR A 164 16.21 -1.86 0.31
CA TYR A 164 15.24 -2.52 -0.57
C TYR A 164 14.20 -1.58 -1.16
N PHE A 165 14.11 -0.31 -0.77
CA PHE A 165 13.09 0.60 -1.30
C PHE A 165 13.54 2.05 -1.16
N ASP A 166 12.97 2.95 -1.97
CA ASP A 166 13.22 4.38 -1.84
C ASP A 166 12.10 5.06 -1.03
N THR A 167 12.43 5.47 0.19
CA THR A 167 11.51 6.21 1.08
C THR A 167 11.04 7.56 0.53
N ARG A 168 11.70 8.09 -0.50
CA ARG A 168 11.42 9.42 -1.08
C ARG A 168 10.79 9.32 -2.46
N GLU A 169 10.49 8.11 -2.93
CA GLU A 169 9.78 7.90 -4.17
C GLU A 169 8.39 8.54 -4.08
N ILE A 170 8.04 9.32 -5.10
CA ILE A 170 6.72 9.94 -5.20
C ILE A 170 5.83 9.00 -6.01
N VAL A 171 4.85 8.38 -5.34
CA VAL A 171 3.81 7.62 -6.02
C VAL A 171 2.87 8.61 -6.72
N GLN A 172 2.83 8.56 -8.04
CA GLN A 172 2.04 9.52 -8.82
C GLN A 172 0.56 9.12 -8.88
N PRO A 173 -0.36 10.10 -8.81
CA PRO A 173 -1.77 9.85 -9.09
C PRO A 173 -1.97 9.55 -10.58
N ILE A 174 -2.98 8.73 -10.85
CA ILE A 174 -3.26 8.19 -12.20
C ILE A 174 -3.55 9.32 -13.22
N GLU A 175 -4.17 10.41 -12.77
CA GLU A 175 -4.58 11.53 -13.62
C GLU A 175 -3.51 12.63 -13.78
N ILE A 176 -2.27 12.41 -13.29
CA ILE A 176 -1.25 13.48 -13.22
C ILE A 176 -0.97 14.14 -14.58
N GLU A 177 -0.97 13.37 -15.67
CA GLU A 177 -0.68 13.92 -17.01
C GLU A 177 -1.83 14.75 -17.56
N ARG A 178 -3.07 14.36 -17.24
CA ARG A 178 -4.26 15.16 -17.55
C ARG A 178 -4.25 16.47 -16.75
N LEU A 179 -4.00 16.38 -15.44
CA LEU A 179 -3.94 17.54 -14.55
C LEU A 179 -2.83 18.52 -14.96
N LYS A 180 -1.66 18.02 -15.35
CA LYS A 180 -0.57 18.84 -15.92
C LYS A 180 -1.03 19.61 -17.15
N LYS A 181 -1.70 18.95 -18.10
CA LYS A 181 -2.23 19.60 -19.31
C LYS A 181 -3.27 20.68 -18.99
N GLU A 182 -4.16 20.41 -18.03
CA GLU A 182 -5.17 21.39 -17.58
C GLU A 182 -4.53 22.61 -16.90
N LEU A 183 -3.55 22.40 -16.01
CA LEU A 183 -2.79 23.48 -15.36
C LEU A 183 -1.99 24.33 -16.36
N MET A 184 -1.36 23.71 -17.36
CA MET A 184 -0.65 24.45 -18.42
C MET A 184 -1.60 25.32 -19.25
N LYS A 185 -2.84 24.87 -19.49
CA LYS A 185 -3.85 25.67 -20.18
C LYS A 185 -4.29 26.87 -19.36
N LEU A 186 -4.41 26.74 -18.04
CA LEU A 186 -4.75 27.84 -17.14
C LEU A 186 -3.63 28.90 -17.09
N ARG A 187 -2.36 28.47 -17.06
CA ARG A 187 -1.21 29.39 -17.08
C ARG A 187 -1.09 30.20 -18.38
N LYS A 188 -1.58 29.69 -19.50
CA LYS A 188 -1.62 30.43 -20.78
C LYS A 188 -2.77 31.45 -20.87
N LYS A 189 -3.72 31.42 -19.93
CA LYS A 189 -4.87 32.34 -19.88
C LYS A 189 -4.70 33.48 -18.86
N ALA A 190 -3.63 33.43 -18.05
CA ALA A 190 -3.23 34.49 -17.12
C ALA A 190 -2.05 35.27 -17.72
#